data_AF-A0A8T2MNP3-F1
#
_entry.id   AF-A0A8T2MNP3-F1
#
_cell.length_a   1.000
_cell.length_b   1.000
_cell.length_c   1.000
_cell.angle_alpha   90.00
_cell.angle_beta   90.00
_cell.angle_gamma   90.00
#
_symmetry.space_group_name_H-M   'P 1'
#
loop_
_entity.id
_entity.type
_entity.pdbx_description
1 polymer ?
#
loop_
_entity_poly.entity_id
_entity_poly.type
_entity_poly.pdbx_seq_one_letter_code
_entity_poly.pdbx_strand_id
1 'polypeptide(L)'
;MIFTSDKMATTMLRSLTKLRRPSLLILHNNLAGPGCTVSQNRQKQWQPDVEFAKQYAGVVMYPTAVTEKWVPPPWNDKDPPVEKEVSNLTINFGPQHPAAHGVLRLVLELSGESVKKCDPHIGLLHRGTEKLIEYKTYLQALPYFDRLDYVSMMCNEQAYSLAVEKLLNIQVPARAQWIRVLFGELTRIMNHIMAVTTHALDIGAMTPFFWMFEEREKMFEFYERVSGARMHAAYVRPGGVHQVRGGVRVKMKVMVMMVVVAG
;
A
#
# COMPACT_ATOMS: atom_id res chain seq x y z
N MET A 1 -9.38 -15.00 13.94
CA MET A 1 -10.84 -15.17 13.72
C MET A 1 -11.15 -14.98 12.24
N ILE A 2 -11.17 -16.05 11.43
CA ILE A 2 -12.08 -16.23 10.29
C ILE A 2 -12.28 -17.75 10.18
N PHE A 3 -13.48 -18.22 10.49
CA PHE A 3 -13.86 -19.64 10.56
C PHE A 3 -14.51 -20.08 9.23
N THR A 4 -13.93 -21.12 8.63
CA THR A 4 -14.54 -22.27 7.91
C THR A 4 -15.78 -22.06 7.01
N SER A 5 -15.65 -22.34 5.70
CA SER A 5 -16.75 -22.49 4.73
C SER A 5 -17.48 -23.85 4.79
N ASP A 6 -17.31 -24.63 5.86
CA ASP A 6 -17.89 -25.97 6.04
C ASP A 6 -19.40 -26.00 6.34
N LYS A 7 -20.07 -24.85 6.50
CA LYS A 7 -21.48 -24.81 6.92
C LYS A 7 -22.51 -24.73 5.79
N MET A 8 -22.09 -24.65 4.53
CA MET A 8 -23.03 -24.59 3.40
C MET A 8 -23.33 -25.98 2.79
N ALA A 9 -22.39 -26.92 2.88
CA ALA A 9 -22.54 -28.26 2.32
C ALA A 9 -23.46 -29.18 3.16
N THR A 10 -23.57 -28.94 4.47
CA THR A 10 -24.37 -29.79 5.39
C THR A 10 -25.88 -29.50 5.33
N THR A 11 -26.30 -28.35 4.79
CA THR A 11 -27.71 -27.94 4.72
C THR A 11 -28.43 -28.51 3.49
N MET A 12 -27.70 -28.77 2.39
CA MET A 12 -28.26 -29.40 1.18
C MET A 12 -28.49 -30.92 1.33
N LEU A 13 -27.80 -31.57 2.28
CA LEU A 13 -27.90 -33.02 2.52
C LEU A 13 -29.06 -33.42 3.45
N ARG A 14 -29.82 -32.47 4.03
CA ARG A 14 -30.95 -32.76 4.93
C ARG A 14 -32.34 -32.61 4.30
N SER A 15 -32.47 -32.13 3.06
CA SER A 15 -33.78 -31.99 2.39
C SER A 15 -34.22 -33.23 1.60
N LEU A 16 -33.33 -34.21 1.37
CA LEU A 16 -33.62 -35.38 0.52
C LEU A 16 -34.04 -36.65 1.28
N THR A 17 -34.17 -36.61 2.61
CA THR A 17 -34.46 -37.80 3.44
C THR A 17 -35.92 -37.90 3.93
N LYS A 18 -36.86 -37.10 3.41
CA LYS A 18 -38.26 -37.06 3.90
C LYS A 18 -39.38 -37.40 2.91
N LEU A 19 -39.08 -38.03 1.77
CA LEU A 19 -40.12 -38.57 0.87
C LEU A 19 -39.93 -40.06 0.64
N ARG A 20 -40.30 -40.85 1.66
CA ARG A 20 -40.51 -42.30 1.52
C ARG A 20 -41.55 -42.80 2.51
N ARG A 21 -42.82 -42.84 2.09
CA ARG A 21 -43.69 -44.00 2.30
C ARG A 21 -44.67 -44.16 1.13
N PRO A 22 -45.07 -45.41 0.83
CA PRO A 22 -45.47 -45.83 -0.51
C PRO A 22 -47.00 -45.92 -0.62
N SER A 23 -47.56 -45.49 -1.73
CA SER A 23 -48.94 -45.80 -2.08
C SER A 23 -49.00 -46.32 -3.51
N LEU A 24 -49.08 -47.64 -3.60
CA LEU A 24 -49.96 -48.38 -4.51
C LEU A 24 -50.16 -47.74 -5.89
N LEU A 25 -49.22 -48.00 -6.80
CA LEU A 25 -49.55 -48.21 -8.19
C LEU A 25 -48.94 -49.55 -8.62
N ILE A 26 -49.82 -50.53 -8.50
CA ILE A 26 -49.87 -51.80 -9.20
C ILE A 26 -48.99 -51.76 -10.46
N LEU A 27 -47.84 -52.43 -10.37
CA LEU A 27 -47.07 -52.87 -11.54
C LEU A 27 -47.93 -53.89 -12.27
N HIS A 28 -48.82 -53.37 -13.11
CA HIS A 28 -49.54 -54.14 -14.09
C HIS A 28 -48.53 -54.57 -15.16
N ASN A 29 -48.49 -55.87 -15.41
CA ASN A 29 -47.88 -56.47 -16.58
C ASN A 29 -48.17 -55.63 -17.84
N ASN A 30 -47.17 -55.59 -18.73
CA ASN A 30 -47.19 -55.10 -20.12
C ASN A 30 -46.67 -53.68 -20.36
N LEU A 31 -45.33 -53.55 -20.45
CA LEU A 31 -44.70 -52.63 -21.40
C LEU A 31 -43.50 -53.34 -22.04
N ALA A 32 -43.83 -54.11 -23.07
CA ALA A 32 -42.90 -54.54 -24.09
C ALA A 32 -42.59 -53.34 -25.01
N GLY A 33 -41.34 -52.87 -25.03
CA GLY A 33 -40.72 -52.47 -26.30
C GLY A 33 -40.30 -53.74 -27.04
N PRO A 34 -40.38 -53.81 -28.38
CA PRO A 34 -40.31 -55.07 -29.10
C PRO A 34 -38.89 -55.64 -29.00
N GLY A 35 -38.74 -56.68 -28.17
CA GLY A 35 -37.56 -57.52 -28.16
C GLY A 35 -36.64 -57.41 -26.94
N CYS A 36 -37.12 -57.16 -25.72
CA CYS A 36 -36.42 -57.71 -24.56
C CYS A 36 -37.33 -57.82 -23.32
N THR A 37 -38.12 -58.88 -23.28
CA THR A 37 -38.66 -59.39 -22.02
C THR A 37 -37.47 -59.77 -21.12
N VAL A 38 -37.22 -59.02 -20.04
CA VAL A 38 -36.39 -59.52 -18.94
C VAL A 38 -37.17 -60.63 -18.26
N SER A 39 -37.03 -61.82 -18.85
CA SER A 39 -37.45 -63.09 -18.31
C SER A 39 -36.91 -63.24 -16.88
N GLN A 40 -37.81 -63.40 -15.91
CA GLN A 40 -37.49 -63.80 -14.55
C GLN A 40 -36.85 -65.22 -14.48
N ASN A 41 -36.66 -65.91 -15.61
CA ASN A 41 -35.86 -67.15 -15.72
C ASN A 41 -34.37 -66.90 -16.01
N ARG A 42 -33.89 -65.65 -16.11
CA ARG A 42 -32.45 -65.35 -16.31
C ARG A 42 -31.57 -65.55 -15.08
N GLN A 43 -32.10 -65.94 -13.92
CA GLN A 43 -31.26 -66.28 -12.76
C GLN A 43 -30.30 -67.46 -13.02
N LYS A 44 -30.59 -68.30 -14.02
CA LYS A 44 -29.73 -69.43 -14.44
C LYS A 44 -28.79 -69.09 -15.60
N GLN A 45 -28.92 -67.90 -16.21
CA GLN A 45 -28.04 -67.47 -17.29
C GLN A 45 -26.82 -66.80 -16.68
N TRP A 46 -25.62 -67.27 -17.05
CA TRP A 46 -24.36 -66.72 -16.56
C TRP A 46 -24.31 -65.20 -16.75
N GLN A 47 -24.01 -64.49 -15.67
CA GLN A 47 -23.77 -63.05 -15.65
C GLN A 47 -22.29 -62.83 -15.35
N PRO A 48 -21.66 -61.80 -15.92
CA PRO A 48 -20.29 -61.47 -15.61
C PRO A 48 -20.15 -61.05 -14.14
N ASP A 49 -19.25 -61.73 -13.43
CA ASP A 49 -18.90 -61.38 -12.06
C ASP A 49 -18.00 -60.12 -12.01
N VAL A 50 -17.79 -59.55 -10.82
CA VAL A 50 -16.95 -58.36 -10.62
C VAL A 50 -15.52 -58.55 -11.13
N GLU A 51 -15.00 -59.78 -11.06
CA GLU A 51 -13.68 -60.15 -11.60
C GLU A 51 -13.64 -60.05 -13.13
N PHE A 52 -14.69 -60.52 -13.80
CA PHE A 52 -14.84 -60.40 -15.25
C PHE A 52 -14.90 -58.92 -15.67
N ALA A 53 -15.64 -58.08 -14.95
CA ALA A 53 -15.74 -56.65 -15.25
C ALA A 53 -14.41 -55.90 -15.05
N LYS A 54 -13.60 -56.27 -14.05
CA LYS A 54 -12.29 -55.65 -13.79
C LYS A 54 -11.27 -55.91 -14.90
N GLN A 55 -11.37 -57.04 -15.61
CA GLN A 55 -10.50 -57.34 -16.76
C GLN A 55 -10.65 -56.32 -17.90
N TYR A 56 -11.84 -55.74 -18.08
CA TYR A 56 -12.12 -54.73 -19.11
C TYR A 56 -11.96 -53.28 -18.62
N ALA A 57 -11.70 -53.07 -17.34
CA ALA A 57 -11.59 -51.74 -16.74
C ALA A 57 -10.15 -51.17 -16.75
N GLY A 58 -9.17 -51.97 -17.17
CA GLY A 58 -7.77 -51.54 -17.28
C GLY A 58 -7.53 -50.59 -18.47
N VAL A 59 -6.37 -49.92 -18.48
CA VAL A 59 -5.96 -49.03 -19.59
C VAL A 59 -5.76 -49.79 -20.89
N VAL A 60 -5.23 -51.01 -20.77
CA VAL A 60 -4.90 -51.91 -21.89
C VAL A 60 -5.47 -53.29 -21.58
N MET A 61 -5.99 -53.96 -22.61
CA MET A 61 -6.60 -55.28 -22.49
C MET A 61 -5.60 -56.38 -22.08
N TYR A 62 -4.33 -56.25 -22.46
CA TYR A 62 -3.26 -57.19 -22.16
C TYR A 62 -2.06 -56.45 -21.55
N PRO A 63 -1.87 -56.48 -20.21
CA PRO A 63 -0.75 -55.78 -19.58
C PRO A 63 0.57 -56.52 -19.84
N THR A 64 1.56 -55.76 -20.31
CA THR A 64 2.97 -56.13 -20.41
C THR A 64 3.78 -55.35 -19.37
N ALA A 65 5.02 -55.79 -19.06
CA ALA A 65 5.91 -55.13 -18.09
C ALA A 65 6.17 -53.63 -18.36
N VAL A 66 5.97 -53.17 -19.60
CA VAL A 66 6.11 -51.75 -19.97
C VAL A 66 4.84 -50.96 -19.66
N THR A 67 3.67 -51.55 -19.85
CA THR A 67 2.34 -50.92 -19.72
C THR A 67 1.78 -50.93 -18.29
N GLU A 68 2.43 -51.64 -17.36
CA GLU A 68 2.02 -51.68 -15.94
C GLU A 68 2.01 -50.29 -15.26
N LYS A 69 2.81 -49.34 -15.77
CA LYS A 69 2.90 -47.98 -15.22
C LYS A 69 1.74 -47.07 -15.65
N TRP A 70 0.88 -47.53 -16.57
CA TRP A 70 -0.18 -46.70 -17.13
C TRP A 70 -1.39 -46.72 -16.21
N VAL A 71 -1.77 -45.54 -15.71
CA VAL A 71 -2.96 -45.34 -14.89
C VAL A 71 -4.13 -44.99 -15.81
N PRO A 72 -5.36 -45.49 -15.56
CA PRO A 72 -6.52 -45.08 -16.35
C PRO A 72 -6.71 -43.57 -16.28
N PRO A 73 -7.13 -42.93 -17.39
CA PRO A 73 -7.37 -41.51 -17.39
C PRO A 73 -8.45 -41.17 -16.35
N PRO A 74 -8.40 -39.97 -15.76
CA PRO A 74 -9.45 -39.52 -14.87
C PRO A 74 -10.78 -39.49 -15.64
N TRP A 75 -11.88 -39.83 -14.98
CA TRP A 75 -13.23 -39.86 -15.60
C TRP A 75 -13.68 -38.54 -16.25
N ASN A 76 -13.05 -37.42 -15.87
CA ASN A 76 -13.32 -36.08 -16.40
C ASN A 76 -12.35 -35.66 -17.51
N ASP A 77 -11.47 -36.57 -17.96
CA ASP A 77 -10.40 -36.34 -18.96
C ASP A 77 -9.53 -35.10 -18.69
N LYS A 78 -9.51 -34.65 -17.43
CA LYS A 78 -8.74 -33.51 -16.95
C LYS A 78 -7.78 -33.99 -15.90
N ASP A 79 -6.51 -33.91 -16.22
CA ASP A 79 -5.46 -34.06 -15.24
C ASP A 79 -5.59 -32.96 -14.17
N PRO A 80 -5.29 -33.24 -12.90
CA PRO A 80 -5.22 -32.19 -11.89
C PRO A 80 -4.23 -31.13 -12.38
N PRO A 81 -4.59 -29.84 -12.34
CA PRO A 81 -3.69 -28.79 -12.81
C PRO A 81 -2.40 -28.88 -11.98
N VAL A 82 -1.27 -29.01 -12.66
CA VAL A 82 0.03 -28.88 -12.01
C VAL A 82 0.16 -27.40 -11.65
N GLU A 83 -0.06 -27.05 -10.38
CA GLU A 83 0.16 -25.71 -9.87
C GLU A 83 1.66 -25.40 -9.94
N LYS A 84 2.08 -24.89 -11.10
CA LYS A 84 3.40 -24.29 -11.24
C LYS A 84 3.29 -22.91 -10.60
N GLU A 85 3.78 -22.78 -9.37
CA GLU A 85 3.93 -21.48 -8.75
C GLU A 85 4.86 -20.63 -9.62
N VAL A 86 4.27 -19.67 -10.34
CA VAL A 86 5.06 -18.67 -11.07
C VAL A 86 5.75 -17.82 -10.02
N SER A 87 7.07 -17.90 -9.95
CA SER A 87 7.84 -17.08 -9.02
C SER A 87 7.67 -15.60 -9.36
N ASN A 88 7.15 -14.83 -8.40
CA ASN A 88 7.07 -13.39 -8.54
C ASN A 88 8.50 -12.82 -8.56
N LEU A 89 8.72 -11.80 -9.38
CA LEU A 89 10.04 -11.20 -9.52
C LEU A 89 10.25 -10.17 -8.41
N THR A 90 11.35 -10.30 -7.67
CA THR A 90 11.68 -9.36 -6.60
C THR A 90 12.70 -8.34 -7.09
N ILE A 91 12.34 -7.06 -7.09
CA ILE A 91 13.21 -5.94 -7.48
C ILE A 91 13.55 -5.11 -6.25
N ASN A 92 14.85 -4.84 -6.07
CA ASN A 92 15.34 -3.92 -5.06
C ASN A 92 15.52 -2.53 -5.68
N PHE A 93 14.63 -1.61 -5.36
CA PHE A 93 14.82 -0.20 -5.62
C PHE A 93 15.77 0.39 -4.58
N GLY A 94 16.99 0.67 -5.01
CA GLY A 94 18.08 1.08 -4.14
C GLY A 94 18.05 2.57 -3.74
N PRO A 95 18.77 2.94 -2.66
CA PRO A 95 18.79 4.31 -2.12
C PRO A 95 19.46 5.35 -3.03
N GLN A 96 20.15 4.93 -4.07
CA GLN A 96 20.84 5.82 -5.03
C GLN A 96 19.90 6.33 -6.13
N HIS A 97 18.68 5.79 -6.24
CA HIS A 97 17.80 6.11 -7.35
C HIS A 97 17.26 7.55 -7.23
N PRO A 98 17.27 8.36 -8.31
CA PRO A 98 16.85 9.77 -8.25
C PRO A 98 15.40 9.97 -7.75
N ALA A 99 14.48 9.09 -8.16
CA ALA A 99 13.08 9.11 -7.71
C ALA A 99 12.87 8.67 -6.24
N ALA A 100 13.93 8.34 -5.49
CA ALA A 100 13.84 8.09 -4.05
C ALA A 100 13.76 9.40 -3.24
N HIS A 101 14.02 10.55 -3.87
CA HIS A 101 13.99 11.89 -3.26
C HIS A 101 14.61 11.95 -1.85
N GLY A 102 15.81 11.40 -1.73
CA GLY A 102 16.47 11.18 -0.45
C GLY A 102 17.01 9.76 -0.40
N VAL A 103 16.82 9.10 0.74
CA VAL A 103 17.39 7.77 0.98
C VAL A 103 16.25 6.82 1.36
N LEU A 104 15.70 6.14 0.35
CA LEU A 104 14.64 5.16 0.51
C LEU A 104 15.01 3.87 -0.21
N ARG A 105 14.80 2.72 0.44
CA ARG A 105 14.93 1.40 -0.18
C ARG A 105 13.54 0.77 -0.26
N LEU A 106 13.11 0.38 -1.45
CA LEU A 106 11.86 -0.37 -1.65
C LEU A 106 12.19 -1.78 -2.17
N VAL A 107 11.69 -2.80 -1.49
CA VAL A 107 11.70 -4.18 -2.00
C VAL A 107 10.34 -4.43 -2.61
N LEU A 108 10.30 -4.59 -3.93
CA LEU A 108 9.07 -4.75 -4.70
C LEU A 108 8.93 -6.20 -5.14
N GLU A 109 7.77 -6.80 -4.86
CA GLU A 109 7.35 -8.07 -5.44
C GLU A 109 6.40 -7.79 -6.61
N LEU A 110 6.86 -8.12 -7.81
CA LEU A 110 6.18 -7.81 -9.06
C LEU A 110 5.60 -9.06 -9.71
N SER A 111 4.42 -8.88 -10.32
CA SER A 111 3.78 -9.84 -11.22
C SER A 111 3.65 -9.17 -12.57
N GLY A 112 4.68 -9.29 -13.41
CA GLY A 112 4.82 -8.48 -14.63
C GLY A 112 5.00 -7.01 -14.26
N GLU A 113 4.14 -6.15 -14.80
CA GLU A 113 4.13 -4.70 -14.52
C GLU A 113 3.36 -4.32 -13.25
N SER A 114 2.56 -5.25 -12.71
CA SER A 114 1.75 -5.01 -11.52
C SER A 114 2.53 -5.26 -10.23
N VAL A 115 2.42 -4.34 -9.27
CA VAL A 115 3.00 -4.49 -7.93
C VAL A 115 2.06 -5.34 -7.08
N LYS A 116 2.52 -6.50 -6.62
CA LYS A 116 1.77 -7.33 -5.65
C LYS A 116 2.02 -6.87 -4.21
N LYS A 117 3.29 -6.58 -3.90
CA LYS A 117 3.72 -6.16 -2.57
C LYS A 117 4.88 -5.16 -2.67
N CYS A 118 4.90 -4.20 -1.76
CA CYS A 118 5.99 -3.24 -1.62
C CYS A 118 6.34 -3.13 -0.14
N ASP A 119 7.59 -3.46 0.20
CA ASP A 119 8.13 -3.34 1.54
C ASP A 119 9.12 -2.15 1.59
N PRO A 120 8.70 -0.98 2.13
CA PRO A 120 9.58 0.17 2.29
C PRO A 120 10.49 0.02 3.51
N HIS A 121 11.80 -0.08 3.28
CA HIS A 121 12.79 -0.04 4.34
C HIS A 121 13.19 1.42 4.62
N ILE A 122 12.68 1.93 5.73
CA ILE A 122 12.95 3.28 6.24
C ILE A 122 14.00 3.20 7.36
N GLY A 123 14.64 4.32 7.69
CA GLY A 123 15.59 4.43 8.81
C GLY A 123 17.03 4.73 8.39
N LEU A 124 17.31 4.80 7.09
CA LEU A 124 18.64 5.17 6.56
C LEU A 124 19.07 6.60 6.95
N LEU A 125 18.09 7.47 7.27
CA LEU A 125 18.31 8.81 7.80
C LEU A 125 17.92 8.94 9.29
N HIS A 126 17.79 7.82 10.02
CA HIS A 126 17.54 7.86 11.45
C HIS A 126 18.80 8.37 12.18
N ARG A 127 18.65 9.50 12.88
CA ARG A 127 19.76 10.21 13.57
C ARG A 127 19.62 10.21 15.10
N GLY A 128 18.67 9.44 15.66
CA GLY A 128 18.42 9.42 17.11
C GLY A 128 18.07 10.79 17.69
N THR A 129 17.36 11.64 16.93
CA THR A 129 17.10 13.04 17.30
C THR A 129 16.36 13.18 18.62
N GLU A 130 15.36 12.34 18.88
CA GLU A 130 14.59 12.34 20.13
C GLU A 130 15.51 12.06 21.33
N LYS A 131 16.42 11.09 21.20
CA LYS A 131 17.38 10.76 22.24
C LYS A 131 18.36 11.91 22.52
N LEU A 132 18.78 12.64 21.48
CA LEU A 132 19.65 13.80 21.64
C LEU A 132 18.93 14.98 22.31
N ILE A 133 17.62 15.10 22.14
CA ILE A 133 16.80 16.14 22.76
C ILE A 133 16.71 15.92 24.28
N GLU A 134 16.65 14.67 24.76
CA GLU A 134 16.61 14.36 26.21
C GLU A 134 17.80 14.93 26.99
N TYR A 135 18.99 14.98 26.36
CA TYR A 135 20.21 15.49 27.00
C TYR A 135 20.38 17.02 26.85
N LYS A 136 19.42 17.73 26.24
CA LYS A 136 19.54 19.15 25.90
C LYS A 136 18.43 19.98 26.52
N THR A 137 18.76 21.24 26.80
CA THR A 137 17.76 22.21 27.27
C THR A 137 16.78 22.60 26.15
N TYR A 138 15.59 23.11 26.50
CA TYR A 138 14.54 23.46 25.53
C TYR A 138 15.02 24.41 24.42
N LEU A 139 15.88 25.38 24.72
CA LEU A 139 16.45 26.29 23.72
C LEU A 139 17.51 25.63 22.84
N GLN A 140 18.31 24.73 23.40
CA GLN A 140 19.31 23.97 22.64
C GLN A 140 18.69 22.85 21.79
N ALA A 141 17.51 22.38 22.16
CA ALA A 141 16.74 21.39 21.42
C ALA A 141 16.05 21.97 20.17
N LEU A 142 15.77 23.28 20.16
CA LEU A 142 15.04 23.95 19.09
C LEU A 142 15.60 23.68 17.67
N PRO A 143 16.92 23.81 17.40
CA PRO A 143 17.46 23.60 16.05
C PRO A 143 17.36 22.16 15.53
N TYR A 144 16.96 21.19 16.37
CA TYR A 144 16.66 19.84 15.88
C TYR A 144 15.35 19.82 15.10
N PHE A 145 14.36 20.63 15.48
CA PHE A 145 13.05 20.68 14.82
C PHE A 145 13.14 21.27 13.41
N ASP A 146 14.01 22.26 13.18
CA ASP A 146 14.29 22.83 11.84
C ASP A 146 14.87 21.81 10.86
N ARG A 147 15.39 20.69 11.37
CA ARG A 147 16.11 19.65 10.61
C ARG A 147 15.32 18.35 10.48
N LEU A 148 14.12 18.27 11.06
CA LEU A 148 13.21 17.14 10.90
C LEU A 148 12.57 17.21 9.50
N ASP A 149 11.64 18.15 9.30
CA ASP A 149 11.24 18.57 7.95
C ASP A 149 12.10 19.79 7.56
N TYR A 150 13.11 19.52 6.74
CA TYR A 150 14.09 20.51 6.29
C TYR A 150 13.55 21.46 5.21
N VAL A 151 12.33 21.24 4.71
CA VAL A 151 11.65 22.13 3.76
C VAL A 151 10.74 23.11 4.52
N SER A 152 10.15 22.69 5.65
CA SER A 152 9.25 23.51 6.45
C SER A 152 9.79 23.95 7.82
N MET A 153 10.95 24.61 7.81
CA MET A 153 11.73 24.94 9.03
C MET A 153 10.93 25.74 10.07
N MET A 154 10.36 26.89 9.69
CA MET A 154 9.64 27.78 10.63
C MET A 154 8.35 27.16 11.18
N CYS A 155 7.69 26.30 10.41
CA CYS A 155 6.50 25.58 10.87
C CYS A 155 6.84 24.60 11.99
N ASN A 156 7.98 23.91 11.89
CA ASN A 156 8.43 22.99 12.93
C ASN A 156 8.87 23.75 14.18
N GLU A 157 9.62 24.84 14.01
CA GLU A 157 9.99 25.76 15.11
C GLU A 157 8.74 26.29 15.83
N GLN A 158 7.71 26.65 15.07
CA GLN A 158 6.44 27.13 15.59
C GLN A 158 5.68 26.03 16.33
N ALA A 159 5.60 24.81 15.80
CA ALA A 159 4.94 23.69 16.47
C ALA A 159 5.61 23.38 17.82
N TYR A 160 6.94 23.35 17.84
CA TYR A 160 7.72 23.16 19.07
C TYR A 160 7.52 24.31 20.05
N SER A 161 7.59 25.56 19.59
CA SER A 161 7.41 26.74 20.45
C SER A 161 6.01 26.78 21.05
N LEU A 162 4.97 26.45 20.28
CA LEU A 162 3.60 26.37 20.77
C LEU A 162 3.42 25.26 21.80
N ALA A 163 4.08 24.11 21.65
CA ALA A 163 4.06 23.05 22.64
C ALA A 163 4.68 23.50 23.97
N VAL A 164 5.85 24.14 23.92
CA VAL A 164 6.52 24.68 25.12
C VAL A 164 5.70 25.83 25.76
N GLU A 165 5.12 26.71 24.95
CA GLU A 165 4.27 27.82 25.43
C GLU A 165 3.01 27.33 26.11
N LYS A 166 2.38 26.26 25.60
CA LYS A 166 1.26 25.59 26.25
C LYS A 166 1.65 24.96 27.59
N LEU A 167 2.82 24.33 27.69
CA LEU A 167 3.30 23.76 28.94
C LEU A 167 3.62 24.85 29.99
N LEU A 168 4.11 26.01 29.55
CA LEU A 168 4.42 27.14 30.42
C LEU A 168 3.21 28.04 30.71
N ASN A 169 2.07 27.84 30.03
CA ASN A 169 0.87 28.68 30.11
C ASN A 169 1.15 30.17 29.84
N ILE A 170 2.02 30.48 28.88
CA ILE A 170 2.39 31.87 28.53
C ILE A 170 1.67 32.29 27.25
N GLN A 171 1.16 33.52 27.22
CA GLN A 171 0.66 34.14 25.99
C GLN A 171 1.75 34.96 25.29
N VAL A 172 1.95 34.69 24.01
CA VAL A 172 2.89 35.40 23.15
C VAL A 172 2.31 36.76 22.74
N PRO A 173 3.09 37.86 22.67
CA PRO A 173 2.59 39.17 22.25
C PRO A 173 1.98 39.15 20.84
N ALA A 174 0.90 39.90 20.63
CA ALA A 174 0.12 39.90 19.38
C ALA A 174 0.99 40.12 18.13
N ARG A 175 1.98 41.02 18.21
CA ARG A 175 2.92 41.28 17.10
C ARG A 175 3.70 40.03 16.68
N ALA A 176 4.15 39.22 17.64
CA ALA A 176 4.90 38.00 17.35
C ALA A 176 3.99 36.91 16.74
N GLN A 177 2.72 36.86 17.13
CA GLN A 177 1.75 35.95 16.51
C GLN A 177 1.54 36.25 15.03
N TRP A 178 1.35 37.53 14.66
CA TRP A 178 1.21 37.93 13.26
C TRP A 178 2.46 37.60 12.42
N ILE A 179 3.64 37.82 12.98
CA ILE A 179 4.90 37.50 12.31
C ILE A 179 5.02 35.99 12.08
N ARG A 180 4.69 35.17 13.08
CA ARG A 180 4.70 33.70 12.96
C ARG A 180 3.74 33.22 11.88
N VAL A 181 2.51 33.72 11.85
CA VAL A 181 1.53 33.36 10.81
C VAL A 181 2.03 33.74 9.42
N LEU A 182 2.58 34.94 9.27
CA LEU A 182 3.12 35.38 7.98
C LEU A 182 4.26 34.48 7.49
N PHE A 183 5.24 34.19 8.35
CA PHE A 183 6.33 33.29 7.98
C PHE A 183 5.86 31.85 7.79
N GLY A 184 4.86 31.38 8.55
CA GLY A 184 4.25 30.06 8.38
C GLY A 184 3.59 29.90 7.01
N GLU A 185 2.86 30.92 6.54
CA GLU A 185 2.28 30.90 5.19
C GLU A 185 3.35 31.02 4.10
N LEU A 186 4.41 31.80 4.32
CA LEU A 186 5.56 31.83 3.41
C LEU A 186 6.24 30.46 3.31
N THR A 187 6.47 29.79 4.45
CA THR A 187 7.00 28.43 4.49
C THR A 187 6.07 27.44 3.80
N ARG A 188 4.74 27.60 3.93
CA ARG A 188 3.75 26.76 3.25
C ARG A 188 3.87 26.86 1.74
N ILE A 189 3.94 28.08 1.19
CA ILE A 189 4.13 28.30 -0.26
C ILE A 189 5.42 27.63 -0.71
N MET A 190 6.52 27.86 -0.01
CA MET A 190 7.82 27.25 -0.31
C MET A 190 7.79 25.71 -0.27
N ASN A 191 7.05 25.12 0.66
CA ASN A 191 6.89 23.66 0.76
C ASN A 191 6.07 23.10 -0.41
N HIS A 192 4.96 23.76 -0.76
CA HIS A 192 4.16 23.34 -1.92
C HIS A 192 4.92 23.49 -3.24
N ILE A 193 5.72 24.54 -3.40
CA ILE A 193 6.59 24.68 -4.58
C ILE A 193 7.53 23.48 -4.68
N MET A 194 8.21 23.13 -3.59
CA MET A 194 9.09 21.96 -3.57
C MET A 194 8.30 20.68 -3.93
N ALA A 195 7.19 20.40 -3.23
CA ALA A 195 6.42 19.19 -3.42
C ALA A 195 5.89 19.03 -4.86
N VAL A 196 5.33 20.08 -5.46
CA VAL A 196 4.77 20.04 -6.81
C VAL A 196 5.88 19.91 -7.86
N THR A 197 6.97 20.66 -7.71
CA THR A 197 8.04 20.65 -8.71
C THR A 197 8.87 19.37 -8.68
N THR A 198 9.17 18.81 -7.51
CA THR A 198 9.89 17.54 -7.44
C THR A 198 9.03 16.39 -7.93
N HIS A 199 7.73 16.38 -7.61
CA HIS A 199 6.80 15.41 -8.17
C HIS A 199 6.69 15.52 -9.70
N ALA A 200 6.61 16.74 -10.24
CA ALA A 200 6.61 16.95 -11.68
C ALA A 200 7.92 16.46 -12.33
N LEU A 201 9.06 16.70 -11.68
CA LEU A 201 10.37 16.24 -12.13
C LEU A 201 10.45 14.71 -12.18
N ASP A 202 9.92 14.02 -11.18
CA ASP A 202 9.89 12.55 -11.12
C ASP A 202 9.01 11.92 -12.20
N ILE A 203 7.93 12.61 -12.62
CA ILE A 203 7.11 12.20 -13.77
C ILE A 203 7.83 12.49 -15.10
N GLY A 204 8.75 13.47 -15.12
CA GLY A 204 9.57 13.83 -16.29
C GLY A 204 9.44 15.28 -16.75
N ALA A 205 8.61 16.11 -16.11
CA ALA A 205 8.47 17.53 -16.43
C ALA A 205 9.56 18.37 -15.75
N MET A 206 10.67 18.59 -16.47
CA MET A 206 11.85 19.29 -15.92
C MET A 206 11.73 20.83 -15.88
N THR A 207 10.98 21.44 -16.79
CA THR A 207 10.92 22.91 -16.91
C THR A 207 10.30 23.65 -15.71
N PRO A 208 9.16 23.23 -15.10
CA PRO A 208 8.57 23.97 -13.99
C PRO A 208 9.45 23.95 -12.73
N PHE A 209 10.32 22.95 -12.58
CA PHE A 209 11.28 22.87 -11.49
C PHE A 209 12.21 24.09 -11.48
N PHE A 210 12.82 24.41 -12.62
CA PHE A 210 13.75 25.54 -12.71
C PHE A 210 13.06 26.90 -12.52
N TRP A 211 11.84 27.08 -13.05
CA TRP A 211 11.10 28.34 -12.91
C TRP A 211 10.73 28.62 -11.45
N MET A 212 10.17 27.65 -10.75
CA MET A 212 9.70 27.89 -9.38
C MET A 212 10.85 27.85 -8.36
N PHE A 213 11.99 27.24 -8.69
CA PHE A 213 13.18 27.33 -7.84
C PHE A 213 13.78 28.76 -7.82
N GLU A 214 13.60 29.54 -8.89
CA GLU A 214 13.95 30.96 -8.87
C GLU A 214 13.10 31.73 -7.84
N GLU A 215 11.78 31.51 -7.84
CA GLU A 215 10.87 32.10 -6.85
C GLU A 215 11.18 31.63 -5.43
N ARG A 216 11.56 30.35 -5.29
CA ARG A 216 12.00 29.79 -4.01
C ARG A 216 13.28 30.45 -3.50
N GLU A 217 14.20 30.80 -4.39
CA GLU A 217 15.43 31.50 -4.04
C GLU A 217 15.16 32.93 -3.55
N LYS A 218 14.23 33.65 -4.20
CA LYS A 218 13.76 34.96 -3.73
C LYS A 218 13.16 34.85 -2.31
N MET A 219 12.45 33.77 -2.02
CA MET A 219 11.95 33.49 -0.68
C MET A 219 13.06 33.26 0.35
N PHE A 220 14.13 32.55 -0.01
CA PHE A 220 15.28 32.37 0.88
C PHE A 220 16.01 33.66 1.21
N GLU A 221 16.05 34.63 0.29
CA GLU A 221 16.59 35.97 0.57
C GLU A 221 15.82 36.66 1.72
N PHE A 222 14.51 36.42 1.83
CA PHE A 222 13.72 36.93 2.97
C PHE A 222 14.09 36.25 4.29
N TYR A 223 14.36 34.94 4.27
CA TYR A 223 14.80 34.20 5.46
C TYR A 223 16.15 34.71 5.92
N GLU A 224 17.11 34.85 4.99
CA GLU A 224 18.45 35.36 5.28
C GLU A 224 18.41 36.77 5.87
N ARG A 225 17.57 37.65 5.35
CA ARG A 225 17.40 39.01 5.90
C ARG A 225 16.89 39.03 7.34
N VAL A 226 16.10 38.03 7.72
CA VAL A 226 15.39 37.99 9.00
C VAL A 226 16.21 37.28 10.07
N SER A 227 16.76 36.10 9.75
CA SER A 227 17.49 35.25 10.69
C SER A 227 19.02 35.29 10.50
N GLY A 228 19.50 35.76 9.35
CA GLY A 228 20.91 35.64 8.94
C GLY A 228 21.27 34.28 8.33
N ALA A 229 20.32 33.34 8.26
CA ALA A 229 20.51 32.02 7.69
C ALA A 229 19.49 31.75 6.59
N ARG A 230 19.90 31.06 5.53
CA ARG A 230 19.04 30.79 4.36
C ARG A 230 17.98 29.74 4.62
N MET A 231 18.33 28.63 5.30
CA MET A 231 17.37 27.56 5.60
C MET A 231 17.08 27.41 7.11
N HIS A 232 18.06 26.98 7.89
CA HIS A 232 17.88 26.75 9.32
C HIS A 232 17.99 28.07 10.10
N ALA A 233 16.84 28.68 10.38
CA ALA A 233 16.72 30.04 10.86
C ALA A 233 16.75 30.16 12.40
N ALA A 234 16.29 29.14 13.14
CA ALA A 234 16.14 29.17 14.61
C ALA A 234 15.52 30.49 15.12
N TYR A 235 14.50 30.97 14.40
CA TYR A 235 13.95 32.31 14.49
C TYR A 235 12.74 32.38 15.41
N VAL A 236 11.84 31.41 15.28
CA VAL A 236 10.68 31.23 16.14
C VAL A 236 11.15 30.48 17.39
N ARG A 237 11.08 31.14 18.54
CA ARG A 237 11.52 30.58 19.82
C ARG A 237 10.36 30.52 20.82
N PRO A 238 10.41 29.63 21.83
CA PRO A 238 9.45 29.64 22.91
C PRO A 238 9.39 31.03 23.56
N GLY A 239 8.20 31.63 23.58
CA GLY A 239 7.97 33.01 24.06
C GLY A 239 7.85 34.06 22.95
N GLY A 240 7.98 33.70 21.68
CA GLY A 240 7.69 34.58 20.54
C GLY A 240 8.67 34.44 19.39
N VAL A 241 9.37 35.52 19.09
CA VAL A 241 10.27 35.63 17.93
C VAL A 241 11.57 36.27 18.40
N HIS A 242 12.72 35.77 17.95
CA HIS A 242 14.01 36.18 18.48
C HIS A 242 14.35 37.67 18.24
N GLN A 243 14.24 38.14 16.99
CA GLN A 243 14.60 39.52 16.63
C GLN A 243 13.79 40.03 15.44
N VAL A 244 13.41 41.31 15.43
CA VAL A 244 12.75 41.93 14.26
C VAL A 244 13.60 43.11 13.79
N ARG A 245 14.39 42.92 12.72
CA ARG A 245 15.14 44.02 12.09
C ARG A 245 14.18 44.97 11.36
N GLY A 246 14.36 46.28 11.55
CA GLY A 246 13.41 47.33 11.16
C GLY A 246 13.14 47.54 9.66
N GLY A 247 13.78 46.80 8.76
CA GLY A 247 13.68 46.99 7.29
C GLY A 247 12.75 46.03 6.53
N VAL A 248 12.19 45.01 7.18
CA VAL A 248 11.47 43.91 6.49
C VAL A 248 10.08 44.33 5.97
N ARG A 249 9.54 45.46 6.45
CA ARG A 249 8.16 45.89 6.17
C ARG A 249 7.91 46.33 4.72
N VAL A 250 8.94 46.81 4.01
CA VAL A 250 8.78 47.44 2.68
C VAL A 250 8.83 46.42 1.54
N LYS A 251 9.69 45.39 1.62
CA LYS A 251 9.80 44.37 0.57
C LYS A 251 8.76 43.24 0.67
N MET A 252 8.27 42.93 1.86
CA MET A 252 7.30 41.84 2.04
C MET A 252 5.93 42.16 1.43
N LYS A 253 5.56 43.45 1.39
CA LYS A 253 4.37 43.95 0.71
C LYS A 253 4.43 43.74 -0.81
N VAL A 254 5.62 43.85 -1.40
CA VAL A 254 5.84 43.69 -2.85
C VAL A 254 5.69 42.23 -3.27
N MET A 255 6.16 41.26 -2.47
CA MET A 255 6.00 39.84 -2.82
C MET A 255 4.57 39.34 -2.60
N VAL A 256 3.90 39.70 -1.50
CA VAL A 256 2.46 39.35 -1.33
C VAL A 256 1.64 39.93 -2.49
N MET A 257 1.99 41.14 -2.95
CA MET A 257 1.36 41.76 -4.09
C MET A 257 1.71 41.06 -5.41
N MET A 258 2.95 40.61 -5.64
CA MET A 258 3.30 39.83 -6.85
C MET A 258 2.64 38.45 -6.89
N VAL A 259 2.55 37.74 -5.75
CA VAL A 259 1.89 36.44 -5.66
C VAL A 259 0.37 36.56 -5.82
N VAL A 260 -0.23 37.67 -5.39
CA VAL A 260 -1.68 37.93 -5.53
C VAL A 260 -2.03 38.54 -6.89
N VAL A 261 -1.13 39.28 -7.55
CA VAL A 261 -1.37 39.94 -8.85
C VAL A 261 -1.02 39.03 -10.04
N ALA A 262 -0.30 37.93 -9.83
CA ALA A 262 -0.05 36.92 -10.86
C ALA A 262 -1.18 35.87 -11.03
N GLY A 263 -2.34 36.11 -10.38
CA GLY A 263 -3.57 35.32 -10.52
C GLY A 263 -4.66 36.06 -11.27
#